data_AF-A0A1S3TFV6-F1
#
_entry.id   AF-A0A1S3TFV6-F1
#
_cell.length_a   1.000
_cell.length_b   1.000
_cell.length_c   1.000
_cell.angle_alpha   90.00
_cell.angle_beta   90.00
_cell.angle_gamma   90.00
#
_symmetry.space_group_name_H-M   'P 1'
#
loop_
_entity.id
_entity.type
_entity.pdbx_description
1 polymer ?
#
loop_
_entity_poly.entity_id
_entity_poly.type
_entity_poly.pdbx_seq_one_letter_code
_entity_poly.pdbx_strand_id
1 'polypeptide(L)'
;MRHAASSAILVSGWHRMGYYYSDGSYISQLLVEHIKKLHALVGNAITEGKYIVFGSGSTQLLNAAVYAFSPDTSSQSPAKVVATPPYYPVYRTQTEYFNAKNFSYEGSTSSWINKTDSSSTFIEFVTSPNNPDGKLTKGVLEGDNVKQINDRAYYWPHYTAIPSPADDDLMIFTISKLTGHAGSRFGWAIIKDEAVYEKMLTYLDVNTMGVSRAAQLRALKLFDVILEGDDGKEIFKFAYSTIRHRWTKLKETISKSKRFSLQKLSSQYCTFFKRERELSPAYAWLKCEREEDRNCYEILEAAGISGREGSLYSADNHYVRLSLIRSKDDFDILINKLNTLVAKQ
;
A
#
# COMPACT_ATOMS: atom_id res chain seq x y z
N MET A 1 1.14 18.81 -12.88
CA MET A 1 2.17 19.26 -13.83
C MET A 1 3.01 20.46 -13.37
N ARG A 2 2.89 20.93 -12.11
CA ARG A 2 3.63 22.13 -11.63
C ARG A 2 5.15 21.96 -11.61
N HIS A 3 5.64 20.73 -11.55
CA HIS A 3 7.07 20.38 -11.46
C HIS A 3 7.60 19.76 -12.75
N ALA A 4 7.04 20.11 -13.92
CA ALA A 4 7.38 19.45 -15.18
C ALA A 4 8.87 19.61 -15.53
N ALA A 5 9.40 20.84 -15.47
CA ALA A 5 10.80 21.12 -15.78
C ALA A 5 11.76 20.48 -14.75
N SER A 6 11.45 20.63 -13.45
CA SER A 6 12.28 20.10 -12.37
C SER A 6 12.28 18.58 -12.30
N SER A 7 11.21 17.89 -12.71
CA SER A 7 11.13 16.41 -12.68
C SER A 7 11.34 15.73 -14.04
N ALA A 8 11.65 16.49 -15.10
CA ALA A 8 12.03 15.94 -16.38
C ALA A 8 13.35 15.18 -16.29
N ILE A 9 13.46 14.09 -17.05
CA ILE A 9 14.70 13.32 -17.21
C ILE A 9 14.99 13.16 -18.70
N LEU A 10 16.22 13.48 -19.09
CA LEU A 10 16.77 13.08 -20.39
C LEU A 10 17.65 11.85 -20.14
N VAL A 11 17.33 10.74 -20.80
CA VAL A 11 18.05 9.48 -20.66
C VAL A 11 18.90 9.28 -21.91
N SER A 12 20.23 9.22 -21.75
CA SER A 12 21.12 8.96 -22.88
C SER A 12 20.95 7.53 -23.41
N GLY A 13 21.25 7.31 -24.70
CA GLY A 13 21.11 5.99 -25.34
C GLY A 13 21.97 4.89 -24.71
N TRP A 14 23.03 5.27 -23.99
CA TRP A 14 23.94 4.35 -23.28
C TRP A 14 23.73 4.33 -21.76
N HIS A 15 22.65 4.93 -21.25
CA HIS A 15 22.41 4.99 -19.82
C HIS A 15 22.26 3.59 -19.21
N ARG A 16 23.27 3.17 -18.43
CA ARG A 16 23.28 1.93 -17.65
C ARG A 16 22.85 0.70 -18.47
N MET A 17 23.50 0.49 -19.61
CA MET A 17 23.27 -0.70 -20.46
C MET A 17 23.70 -2.03 -19.80
N GLY A 18 24.59 -1.99 -18.80
CA GLY A 18 25.01 -3.18 -18.05
C GLY A 18 23.97 -3.65 -17.03
N TYR A 19 24.01 -4.94 -16.69
CA TYR A 19 23.10 -5.55 -15.70
C TYR A 19 23.31 -5.01 -14.27
N TYR A 20 24.57 -4.75 -13.90
CA TYR A 20 24.97 -4.41 -12.54
C TYR A 20 25.41 -2.95 -12.41
N TYR A 21 25.29 -2.40 -11.20
CA TYR A 21 26.05 -1.24 -10.78
C TYR A 21 27.52 -1.63 -10.53
N SER A 22 28.39 -0.64 -10.31
CA SER A 22 29.83 -0.87 -10.11
C SER A 22 30.16 -1.68 -8.85
N ASP A 23 29.22 -1.75 -7.90
CA ASP A 23 29.30 -2.56 -6.68
C ASP A 23 28.78 -4.00 -6.89
N GLY A 24 28.45 -4.39 -8.12
CA GLY A 24 27.88 -5.71 -8.44
C GLY A 24 26.39 -5.85 -8.11
N SER A 25 25.74 -4.81 -7.57
CA SER A 25 24.34 -4.87 -7.17
C SER A 25 23.37 -4.48 -8.30
N TYR A 26 22.08 -4.75 -8.08
CA TYR A 26 20.99 -4.20 -8.90
C TYR A 26 20.43 -2.88 -8.36
N ILE A 27 21.01 -2.32 -7.30
CA ILE A 27 20.41 -1.28 -6.46
C ILE A 27 21.21 0.01 -6.58
N SER A 28 20.55 1.10 -6.96
CA SER A 28 21.16 2.43 -6.90
C SER A 28 21.36 2.86 -5.44
N GLN A 29 22.61 2.89 -4.98
CA GLN A 29 22.94 3.40 -3.64
C GLN A 29 22.49 4.85 -3.43
N LEU A 30 22.61 5.70 -4.46
CA LEU A 30 22.12 7.08 -4.38
C LEU A 30 20.59 7.14 -4.15
N LEU A 31 19.82 6.24 -4.77
CA LEU A 31 18.39 6.14 -4.54
C LEU A 31 18.07 5.61 -3.14
N VAL A 32 18.85 4.65 -2.63
CA VAL A 32 18.74 4.19 -1.23
C VAL A 32 18.90 5.37 -0.27
N GLU A 33 19.90 6.23 -0.48
CA GLU A 33 20.11 7.41 0.35
C GLU A 33 18.95 8.43 0.25
N HIS A 34 18.36 8.60 -0.94
CA HIS A 34 17.17 9.45 -1.08
C HIS A 34 15.93 8.86 -0.40
N ILE A 35 15.76 7.53 -0.43
CA ILE A 35 14.69 6.83 0.30
C ILE A 35 14.85 7.06 1.81
N LYS A 36 16.07 6.90 2.36
CA LYS A 36 16.36 7.15 3.78
C LYS A 36 16.06 8.60 4.17
N LYS A 37 16.55 9.57 3.38
CA LYS A 37 16.27 11.00 3.60
C LYS A 37 14.77 11.31 3.56
N LEU A 38 14.04 10.73 2.63
CA LEU A 38 12.59 10.91 2.52
C LEU A 38 11.86 10.37 3.75
N HIS A 39 12.23 9.18 4.23
CA HIS A 39 11.63 8.61 5.44
C HIS A 39 11.98 9.41 6.71
N ALA A 40 13.22 9.88 6.83
CA ALA A 40 13.64 10.74 7.93
C ALA A 40 12.89 12.08 7.94
N LEU A 41 12.72 12.70 6.77
CA LEU A 41 11.95 13.94 6.59
C LEU A 41 10.47 13.75 7.00
N VAL A 42 9.84 12.68 6.52
CA VAL A 42 8.41 12.43 6.81
C VAL A 42 8.20 11.92 8.24
N GLY A 43 9.18 11.21 8.80
CA GLY A 43 9.09 10.57 10.10
C GLY A 43 8.12 9.38 10.13
N ASN A 44 7.91 8.70 8.99
CA ASN A 44 6.97 7.58 8.88
C ASN A 44 7.62 6.19 8.97
N ALA A 45 8.94 6.07 8.88
CA ALA A 45 9.63 4.78 9.03
C ALA A 45 11.05 4.95 9.58
N ILE A 46 11.49 3.99 10.39
CA ILE A 46 12.88 3.86 10.81
C ILE A 46 13.64 3.10 9.72
N THR A 47 14.70 3.71 9.19
CA THR A 47 15.59 3.12 8.16
C THR A 47 17.02 2.88 8.65
N GLU A 48 17.40 3.45 9.79
CA GLU A 48 18.76 3.32 10.34
C GLU A 48 19.05 1.86 10.71
N GLY A 49 20.24 1.37 10.37
CA GLY A 49 20.64 -0.03 10.60
C GLY A 49 19.81 -1.08 9.85
N LYS A 50 19.05 -0.71 8.80
CA LYS A 50 18.20 -1.64 8.03
C LYS A 50 18.62 -1.74 6.57
N TYR A 51 18.32 -2.89 5.97
CA TYR A 51 18.55 -3.18 4.56
C TYR A 51 17.40 -2.66 3.69
N ILE A 52 17.72 -2.26 2.46
CA ILE A 52 16.72 -1.81 1.48
C ILE A 52 16.85 -2.63 0.20
N VAL A 53 15.74 -3.19 -0.26
CA VAL A 53 15.66 -3.92 -1.53
C VAL A 53 14.58 -3.31 -2.42
N PHE A 54 14.83 -3.28 -3.74
CA PHE A 54 13.90 -2.73 -4.72
C PHE A 54 13.08 -3.83 -5.40
N GLY A 55 11.84 -3.51 -5.77
CA GLY A 55 11.02 -4.38 -6.60
C GLY A 55 10.26 -3.61 -7.68
N SER A 56 9.81 -4.36 -8.68
CA SER A 56 8.97 -3.93 -9.79
C SER A 56 7.53 -3.62 -9.31
N GLY A 57 7.43 -2.63 -8.43
CA GLY A 57 6.28 -2.33 -7.60
C GLY A 57 6.27 -3.15 -6.31
N SER A 58 5.45 -2.73 -5.34
CA SER A 58 5.24 -3.50 -4.10
C SER A 58 4.71 -4.91 -4.39
N THR A 59 3.98 -5.11 -5.49
CA THR A 59 3.46 -6.43 -5.92
C THR A 59 4.54 -7.50 -6.03
N GLN A 60 5.73 -7.19 -6.55
CA GLN A 60 6.84 -8.16 -6.60
C GLN A 60 7.39 -8.43 -5.19
N LEU A 61 7.53 -7.38 -4.38
CA LEU A 61 8.07 -7.45 -3.02
C LEU A 61 7.16 -8.24 -2.07
N LEU A 62 5.84 -8.17 -2.22
CA LEU A 62 4.90 -8.94 -1.43
C LEU A 62 5.17 -10.45 -1.58
N ASN A 63 5.32 -10.93 -2.81
CA ASN A 63 5.64 -12.33 -3.05
C ASN A 63 7.08 -12.69 -2.68
N ALA A 64 8.04 -11.79 -2.92
CA ALA A 64 9.43 -11.98 -2.48
C ALA A 64 9.53 -12.15 -0.96
N ALA A 65 8.73 -11.40 -0.20
CA ALA A 65 8.67 -11.50 1.25
C ALA A 65 8.00 -12.80 1.71
N VAL A 66 6.91 -13.24 1.05
CA VAL A 66 6.32 -14.57 1.32
C VAL A 66 7.36 -15.67 1.06
N TYR A 67 8.07 -15.61 -0.06
CA TYR A 67 9.15 -16.55 -0.37
C TYR A 67 10.24 -16.53 0.71
N ALA A 68 10.71 -15.35 1.12
CA ALA A 68 11.79 -15.22 2.10
C ALA A 68 11.42 -15.72 3.51
N PHE A 69 10.16 -15.57 3.91
CA PHE A 69 9.67 -16.10 5.19
C PHE A 69 9.25 -17.56 5.13
N SER A 70 9.12 -18.14 3.94
CA SER A 70 8.74 -19.55 3.79
C SER A 70 9.93 -20.48 4.09
N PRO A 71 9.68 -21.69 4.58
CA PRO A 71 10.74 -22.66 4.84
C PRO A 71 11.43 -23.12 3.54
N ASP A 72 12.72 -23.41 3.65
CA ASP A 72 13.55 -23.84 2.51
C ASP A 72 13.41 -25.34 2.19
N THR A 73 13.03 -26.16 3.18
CA THR A 73 13.03 -27.62 3.07
C THR A 73 11.63 -28.22 3.00
N SER A 74 11.47 -29.24 2.16
CA SER A 74 10.22 -30.02 2.05
C SER A 74 9.88 -30.85 3.29
N SER A 75 10.76 -30.86 4.30
CA SER A 75 10.56 -31.54 5.59
C SER A 75 9.75 -30.70 6.59
N GLN A 76 9.55 -29.40 6.33
CA GLN A 76 8.73 -28.53 7.17
C GLN A 76 7.36 -28.33 6.53
N SER A 77 6.34 -28.13 7.37
CA SER A 77 5.01 -27.75 6.91
C SER A 77 5.09 -26.42 6.14
N PRO A 78 4.34 -26.26 5.03
CA PRO A 78 4.27 -25.01 4.31
C PRO A 78 3.90 -23.84 5.23
N ALA A 79 4.46 -22.65 4.97
CA ALA A 79 4.08 -21.46 5.69
C ALA A 79 2.60 -21.11 5.42
N LYS A 80 1.88 -20.74 6.48
CA LYS A 80 0.46 -20.40 6.44
C LYS A 80 0.32 -18.90 6.22
N VAL A 81 -0.05 -18.48 5.01
CA VAL A 81 -0.20 -17.07 4.64
C VAL A 81 -1.61 -16.61 4.94
N VAL A 82 -1.75 -15.54 5.72
CA VAL A 82 -3.04 -15.06 6.24
C VAL A 82 -3.14 -13.54 6.20
N ALA A 83 -4.37 -13.03 6.26
CA ALA A 83 -4.64 -11.59 6.36
C ALA A 83 -5.95 -11.33 7.11
N THR A 84 -6.06 -10.18 7.78
CA THR A 84 -7.27 -9.78 8.52
C THR A 84 -8.29 -9.10 7.58
N PRO A 85 -9.50 -9.67 7.36
CA PRO A 85 -10.51 -9.01 6.52
C PRO A 85 -11.05 -7.69 7.13
N PRO A 86 -11.46 -6.72 6.29
CA PRO A 86 -11.27 -6.70 4.86
C PRO A 86 -9.81 -6.39 4.49
N TYR A 87 -9.24 -7.10 3.52
CA TYR A 87 -7.84 -6.96 3.12
C TYR A 87 -7.68 -6.81 1.60
N TYR A 88 -6.49 -6.41 1.16
CA TYR A 88 -6.17 -6.24 -0.26
C TYR A 88 -6.23 -7.60 -1.00
N PRO A 89 -7.11 -7.76 -2.02
CA PRO A 89 -7.38 -9.09 -2.61
C PRO A 89 -6.15 -9.78 -3.19
N VAL A 90 -5.14 -9.01 -3.59
CA VAL A 90 -3.91 -9.55 -4.18
C VAL A 90 -3.14 -10.45 -3.21
N TYR A 91 -3.27 -10.28 -1.89
CA TYR A 91 -2.63 -11.20 -0.94
C TYR A 91 -3.08 -12.64 -1.14
N ARG A 92 -4.39 -12.85 -1.28
CA ARG A 92 -4.95 -14.16 -1.62
C ARG A 92 -4.58 -14.56 -3.04
N THR A 93 -4.98 -13.76 -4.03
CA THR A 93 -4.89 -14.18 -5.43
C THR A 93 -3.46 -14.40 -5.90
N GLN A 94 -2.50 -13.63 -5.39
CA GLN A 94 -1.08 -13.81 -5.72
C GLN A 94 -0.51 -15.08 -5.08
N THR A 95 -0.79 -15.30 -3.78
CA THR A 95 -0.31 -16.49 -3.06
C THR A 95 -0.86 -17.77 -3.71
N GLU A 96 -2.16 -17.79 -4.00
CA GLU A 96 -2.81 -18.91 -4.70
C GLU A 96 -2.31 -19.09 -6.13
N TYR A 97 -2.04 -18.00 -6.86
CA TYR A 97 -1.54 -18.07 -8.24
C TYR A 97 -0.14 -18.69 -8.31
N PHE A 98 0.78 -18.30 -7.42
CA PHE A 98 2.12 -18.86 -7.42
C PHE A 98 2.16 -20.33 -6.96
N ASN A 99 1.22 -20.74 -6.09
CA ASN A 99 0.98 -22.13 -5.71
C ASN A 99 2.27 -22.93 -5.40
N ALA A 100 3.19 -22.32 -4.66
CA ALA A 100 4.47 -22.93 -4.35
C ALA A 100 4.30 -23.98 -3.24
N LYS A 101 5.19 -24.98 -3.21
CA LYS A 101 5.11 -26.07 -2.22
C LYS A 101 5.38 -25.62 -0.78
N ASN A 102 6.05 -24.49 -0.59
CA ASN A 102 6.52 -24.03 0.71
C ASN A 102 5.59 -23.02 1.39
N PHE A 103 4.49 -22.63 0.76
CA PHE A 103 3.47 -21.80 1.39
C PHE A 103 2.07 -22.05 0.83
N SER A 104 1.05 -21.82 1.63
CA SER A 104 -0.36 -21.86 1.22
C SER A 104 -1.12 -20.66 1.78
N TYR A 105 -2.15 -20.21 1.06
CA TYR A 105 -3.06 -19.20 1.59
C TYR A 105 -4.10 -19.87 2.50
N GLU A 106 -4.14 -19.46 3.77
CA GLU A 106 -4.92 -20.11 4.85
C GLU A 106 -6.03 -19.19 5.40
N GLY A 107 -6.43 -18.18 4.62
CA GLY A 107 -7.60 -17.37 4.90
C GLY A 107 -7.40 -16.30 5.99
N SER A 108 -8.45 -16.12 6.79
CA SER A 108 -8.54 -15.04 7.78
C SER A 108 -7.70 -15.33 9.01
N THR A 109 -7.01 -14.31 9.53
CA THR A 109 -6.31 -14.35 10.83
C THR A 109 -7.21 -14.81 11.98
N SER A 110 -8.51 -14.50 11.94
CA SER A 110 -9.49 -14.92 12.97
C SER A 110 -9.54 -16.43 13.19
N SER A 111 -9.25 -17.23 12.17
CA SER A 111 -9.21 -18.69 12.29
C SER A 111 -8.02 -19.20 13.11
N TRP A 112 -7.00 -18.36 13.25
CA TRP A 112 -5.66 -18.69 13.75
C TRP A 112 -5.28 -17.97 15.05
N ILE A 113 -6.10 -17.00 15.50
CA ILE A 113 -5.94 -16.38 16.82
C ILE A 113 -5.92 -17.48 17.89
N ASN A 114 -4.90 -17.46 18.75
CA ASN A 114 -4.65 -18.45 19.80
C ASN A 114 -4.44 -19.90 19.29
N LYS A 115 -4.15 -20.08 18.00
CA LYS A 115 -3.86 -21.38 17.37
C LYS A 115 -2.55 -21.36 16.58
N THR A 116 -1.69 -20.37 16.84
CA THR A 116 -0.33 -20.35 16.33
C THR A 116 0.49 -21.37 17.11
N ASP A 117 0.88 -22.46 16.46
CA ASP A 117 1.73 -23.49 17.04
C ASP A 117 3.21 -23.23 16.72
N SER A 118 4.10 -23.86 17.49
CA SER A 118 5.54 -23.77 17.28
C SER A 118 6.04 -24.62 16.10
N SER A 119 5.17 -25.38 15.43
CA SER A 119 5.55 -26.27 14.33
C SER A 119 5.27 -25.69 12.94
N SER A 120 4.44 -24.64 12.86
CA SER A 120 4.07 -23.96 11.61
C SER A 120 4.60 -22.54 11.58
N THR A 121 5.13 -22.10 10.43
CA THR A 121 5.39 -20.68 10.18
C THR A 121 4.10 -20.00 9.73
N PHE A 122 3.77 -18.87 10.33
CA PHE A 122 2.65 -18.02 9.91
C PHE A 122 3.18 -16.75 9.28
N ILE A 123 2.63 -16.37 8.12
CA ILE A 123 2.99 -15.13 7.43
C ILE A 123 1.73 -14.26 7.39
N GLU A 124 1.69 -13.23 8.23
CA GLU A 124 0.58 -12.28 8.29
C GLU A 124 0.85 -11.06 7.40
N PHE A 125 -0.01 -10.81 6.43
CA PHE A 125 -0.05 -9.52 5.74
C PHE A 125 -0.75 -8.47 6.61
N VAL A 126 -0.01 -7.44 6.99
CA VAL A 126 -0.51 -6.31 7.79
C VAL A 126 -0.49 -5.06 6.91
N THR A 127 -1.66 -4.49 6.61
CA THR A 127 -1.76 -3.28 5.75
C THR A 127 -2.19 -2.08 6.57
N SER A 128 -1.35 -1.06 6.65
CA SER A 128 -1.60 0.06 7.57
C SER A 128 -1.03 1.36 6.99
N PRO A 129 -1.89 2.31 6.57
CA PRO A 129 -3.35 2.26 6.53
C PRO A 129 -3.91 1.15 5.63
N ASN A 130 -4.99 0.52 6.07
CA ASN A 130 -5.57 -0.64 5.44
C ASN A 130 -6.25 -0.32 4.10
N ASN A 131 -6.29 -1.32 3.23
CA ASN A 131 -7.06 -1.32 1.99
C ASN A 131 -8.18 -2.35 2.15
N PRO A 132 -9.45 -1.93 2.28
CA PRO A 132 -10.01 -0.71 1.67
C PRO A 132 -10.28 0.47 2.60
N ASP A 133 -10.36 0.27 3.92
CA ASP A 133 -11.03 1.21 4.82
C ASP A 133 -10.13 2.35 5.36
N GLY A 134 -8.82 2.29 5.14
CA GLY A 134 -7.88 3.32 5.54
C GLY A 134 -7.58 3.36 7.04
N LYS A 135 -7.97 2.35 7.81
CA LYS A 135 -7.63 2.27 9.24
C LYS A 135 -6.15 1.96 9.44
N LEU A 136 -5.54 2.55 10.47
CA LEU A 136 -4.24 2.09 10.94
C LEU A 136 -4.44 0.75 11.65
N THR A 137 -3.75 -0.29 11.17
CA THR A 137 -3.80 -1.64 11.72
C THR A 137 -2.41 -2.06 12.23
N LYS A 138 -2.41 -3.15 12.99
CA LYS A 138 -1.25 -3.90 13.48
C LYS A 138 -1.51 -5.39 13.28
N GLY A 139 -0.47 -6.22 13.30
CA GLY A 139 -0.66 -7.67 13.29
C GLY A 139 -1.43 -8.16 14.50
N VAL A 140 -2.17 -9.24 14.33
CA VAL A 140 -3.04 -9.82 15.36
C VAL A 140 -2.61 -11.23 15.77
N LEU A 141 -1.69 -11.85 15.02
CA LEU A 141 -1.10 -13.12 15.39
C LEU A 141 0.16 -12.90 16.24
N GLU A 142 0.33 -13.77 17.23
CA GLU A 142 1.43 -13.73 18.20
C GLU A 142 2.20 -15.06 18.20
N GLY A 143 3.48 -15.00 18.57
CA GLY A 143 4.38 -16.15 18.66
C GLY A 143 5.63 -16.03 17.78
N ASP A 144 6.69 -16.75 18.14
CA ASP A 144 8.03 -16.61 17.52
C ASP A 144 8.07 -16.99 16.03
N ASN A 145 7.15 -17.87 15.62
CA ASN A 145 6.99 -18.34 14.24
C ASN A 145 6.05 -17.47 13.40
N VAL A 146 5.50 -16.39 13.96
CA VAL A 146 4.71 -15.42 13.21
C VAL A 146 5.65 -14.40 12.58
N LYS A 147 5.60 -14.29 11.26
CA LYS A 147 6.30 -13.28 10.47
C LYS A 147 5.27 -12.31 9.90
N GLN A 148 5.58 -11.02 9.93
CA GLN A 148 4.66 -9.98 9.46
C GLN A 148 5.23 -9.26 8.24
N ILE A 149 4.45 -9.22 7.17
CA ILE A 149 4.72 -8.39 6.00
C ILE A 149 3.90 -7.11 6.16
N ASN A 150 4.56 -6.01 6.53
CA ASN A 150 3.88 -4.74 6.77
C ASN A 150 3.81 -3.93 5.46
N ASP A 151 2.67 -4.01 4.76
CA ASP A 151 2.38 -3.16 3.61
C ASP A 151 2.03 -1.74 4.08
N ARG A 152 2.99 -0.83 3.89
CA ARG A 152 2.94 0.59 4.25
C ARG A 152 2.71 1.48 3.03
N ALA A 153 2.14 0.96 1.93
CA ALA A 153 1.92 1.72 0.70
C ALA A 153 1.16 3.04 0.90
N TYR A 154 0.23 3.10 1.88
CA TYR A 154 -0.55 4.29 2.19
C TYR A 154 -0.04 5.05 3.43
N TYR A 155 1.09 4.67 4.05
CA TYR A 155 1.57 5.30 5.27
C TYR A 155 2.32 6.60 5.00
N TRP A 156 1.59 7.55 4.40
CA TRP A 156 2.06 8.87 4.01
C TRP A 156 1.09 9.95 4.51
N PRO A 157 1.57 11.18 4.75
CA PRO A 157 0.72 12.31 5.17
C PRO A 157 -0.44 12.64 4.21
N HIS A 158 -0.40 12.11 2.99
CA HIS A 158 -1.50 12.10 2.02
C HIS A 158 -2.78 11.53 2.60
N TYR A 159 -2.65 10.37 3.24
CA TYR A 159 -3.78 9.48 3.53
C TYR A 159 -4.12 9.42 5.01
N THR A 160 -3.11 9.54 5.86
CA THR A 160 -3.25 9.37 7.30
C THR A 160 -2.45 10.40 8.07
N ALA A 161 -2.81 10.60 9.34
CA ALA A 161 -1.87 11.14 10.31
C ALA A 161 -0.66 10.19 10.45
N ILE A 162 0.51 10.75 10.76
CA ILE A 162 1.71 9.99 11.10
C ILE A 162 1.85 10.07 12.62
N PRO A 163 1.38 9.08 13.38
CA PRO A 163 1.50 9.12 14.84
C PRO A 163 2.94 8.89 15.32
N SER A 164 3.66 7.99 14.66
CA SER A 164 5.04 7.64 14.96
C SER A 164 5.71 6.99 13.75
N PRO A 165 7.05 6.96 13.69
CA PRO A 165 7.76 6.15 12.71
C PRO A 165 7.40 4.67 12.87
N ALA A 166 7.16 3.97 11.76
CA ALA A 166 7.03 2.51 11.77
C ALA A 166 8.41 1.86 11.94
N ASP A 167 8.48 0.81 12.76
CA ASP A 167 9.71 0.06 13.05
C ASP A 167 9.47 -1.45 12.99
N ASP A 168 8.74 -1.90 11.97
CA ASP A 168 8.49 -3.33 11.76
C ASP A 168 9.72 -4.03 11.14
N ASP A 169 9.74 -5.36 11.23
CA ASP A 169 10.86 -6.18 10.73
C ASP A 169 10.97 -6.18 9.21
N LEU A 170 9.82 -6.13 8.52
CA LEU A 170 9.73 -6.00 7.06
C LEU A 170 8.60 -5.05 6.71
N MET A 171 8.95 -3.91 6.13
CA MET A 171 8.01 -2.86 5.69
C MET A 171 8.11 -2.65 4.18
N ILE A 172 6.98 -2.57 3.46
CA ILE A 172 6.94 -2.37 2.01
C ILE A 172 6.28 -1.05 1.65
N PHE A 173 6.90 -0.30 0.73
CA PHE A 173 6.44 0.99 0.24
C PHE A 173 6.45 1.03 -1.30
N THR A 174 5.74 1.99 -1.91
CA THR A 174 5.72 2.18 -3.36
C THR A 174 5.50 3.62 -3.79
N ILE A 175 6.15 4.02 -4.89
CA ILE A 175 5.89 5.34 -5.51
C ILE A 175 4.49 5.43 -6.12
N SER A 176 3.81 4.30 -6.34
CA SER A 176 2.45 4.25 -6.88
C SER A 176 1.45 5.02 -6.03
N LYS A 177 1.67 5.06 -4.72
CA LYS A 177 0.79 5.71 -3.73
C LYS A 177 1.45 6.91 -3.05
N LEU A 178 2.76 7.10 -3.22
CA LEU A 178 3.44 8.32 -2.81
C LEU A 178 3.39 9.41 -3.88
N THR A 179 3.89 9.15 -5.09
CA THR A 179 4.04 10.16 -6.16
C THR A 179 3.03 9.97 -7.29
N GLY A 180 2.17 8.95 -7.21
CA GLY A 180 1.19 8.61 -8.25
C GLY A 180 1.79 7.93 -9.49
N HIS A 181 3.09 7.61 -9.50
CA HIS A 181 3.78 7.00 -10.64
C HIS A 181 3.58 5.48 -10.69
N ALA A 182 2.32 5.03 -10.68
CA ALA A 182 1.97 3.62 -10.65
C ALA A 182 2.47 2.83 -11.88
N GLY A 183 2.60 3.49 -13.04
CA GLY A 183 3.12 2.89 -14.27
C GLY A 183 4.64 2.64 -14.26
N SER A 184 5.40 3.33 -13.40
CA SER A 184 6.84 3.13 -13.27
C SER A 184 7.22 1.81 -12.60
N ARG A 185 6.24 1.13 -11.96
CA ARG A 185 6.42 -0.15 -11.27
C ARG A 185 7.65 -0.13 -10.35
N PHE A 186 7.69 0.79 -9.39
CA PHE A 186 8.78 0.86 -8.41
C PHE A 186 8.25 0.81 -6.97
N GLY A 187 8.85 -0.05 -6.17
CA GLY A 187 8.63 -0.18 -4.74
C GLY A 187 9.92 -0.58 -4.04
N TRP A 188 9.94 -0.44 -2.73
CA TRP A 188 11.07 -0.85 -1.90
C TRP A 188 10.58 -1.51 -0.63
N ALA A 189 11.38 -2.44 -0.10
CA ALA A 189 11.19 -2.99 1.23
C ALA A 189 12.33 -2.50 2.14
N ILE A 190 12.01 -2.24 3.41
CA ILE A 190 12.95 -1.95 4.48
C ILE A 190 12.93 -3.16 5.42
N ILE A 191 14.10 -3.76 5.65
CA ILE A 191 14.22 -5.08 6.26
C ILE A 191 15.25 -5.03 7.39
N LYS A 192 14.91 -5.55 8.57
CA LYS A 192 15.84 -5.63 9.71
C LYS A 192 16.79 -6.82 9.60
N ASP A 193 16.25 -8.00 9.30
CA ASP A 193 16.99 -9.25 9.26
C ASP A 193 17.75 -9.41 7.94
N GLU A 194 19.08 -9.54 8.02
CA GLU A 194 19.96 -9.72 6.86
C GLU A 194 19.64 -11.00 6.08
N ALA A 195 19.32 -12.11 6.75
CA ALA A 195 18.98 -13.37 6.08
C ALA A 195 17.70 -13.24 5.25
N VAL A 196 16.72 -12.47 5.75
CA VAL A 196 15.49 -12.16 5.00
C VAL A 196 15.81 -11.27 3.80
N TYR A 197 16.68 -10.27 3.97
CA TYR A 197 17.15 -9.41 2.89
C TYR A 197 17.84 -10.22 1.77
N GLU A 198 18.76 -11.11 2.12
CA GLU A 198 19.48 -11.95 1.16
C GLU A 198 18.56 -12.94 0.42
N LYS A 199 17.56 -13.52 1.12
CA LYS A 199 16.53 -14.35 0.46
C LYS A 199 15.67 -13.55 -0.51
N MET A 200 15.31 -12.30 -0.16
CA MET A 200 14.59 -11.42 -1.08
C MET A 200 15.44 -11.01 -2.29
N LEU A 201 16.75 -10.77 -2.11
CA LEU A 201 17.66 -10.53 -3.22
C LEU A 201 17.75 -11.74 -4.15
N THR A 202 17.87 -12.94 -3.59
CA THR A 202 17.89 -14.21 -4.35
C THR A 202 16.63 -14.36 -5.19
N TYR A 203 15.46 -14.10 -4.60
CA TYR A 203 14.19 -14.10 -5.33
C TYR A 203 14.22 -13.13 -6.52
N LEU A 204 14.70 -11.90 -6.31
CA LEU A 204 14.71 -10.85 -7.34
C LEU A 204 15.73 -11.09 -8.45
N ASP A 205 16.88 -11.68 -8.11
CA ASP A 205 17.90 -12.10 -9.07
C ASP A 205 17.30 -13.09 -10.08
N VAL A 206 16.66 -14.15 -9.58
CA VAL A 206 16.04 -15.18 -10.41
C VAL A 206 14.77 -14.68 -11.11
N ASN A 207 13.96 -13.85 -10.44
CA ASN A 207 12.67 -13.44 -10.99
C ASN A 207 12.81 -12.43 -12.13
N THR A 208 13.68 -11.42 -12.00
CA THR A 208 13.79 -10.33 -12.99
C THR A 208 15.19 -9.74 -13.16
N MET A 209 16.23 -10.30 -12.52
CA MET A 209 17.57 -9.68 -12.44
C MET A 209 17.50 -8.23 -11.92
N GLY A 210 16.73 -8.03 -10.84
CA GLY A 210 16.49 -6.73 -10.23
C GLY A 210 15.44 -5.87 -10.95
N VAL A 211 15.57 -4.53 -10.84
CA VAL A 211 14.55 -3.56 -11.30
C VAL A 211 15.09 -2.62 -12.37
N SER A 212 14.25 -2.27 -13.36
CA SER A 212 14.59 -1.35 -14.45
C SER A 212 15.38 -0.11 -14.00
N ARG A 213 16.53 0.14 -14.64
CA ARG A 213 17.39 1.31 -14.37
C ARG A 213 16.67 2.63 -14.67
N ALA A 214 15.81 2.65 -15.68
CA ALA A 214 14.97 3.80 -16.00
C ALA A 214 13.95 4.10 -14.89
N ALA A 215 13.37 3.05 -14.28
CA ALA A 215 12.45 3.22 -13.14
C ALA A 215 13.18 3.75 -11.91
N GLN A 216 14.38 3.24 -11.61
CA GLN A 216 15.23 3.75 -10.51
C GLN A 216 15.63 5.21 -10.74
N LEU A 217 16.10 5.58 -11.95
CA LEU A 217 16.45 6.96 -12.28
C LEU A 217 15.26 7.90 -12.15
N ARG A 218 14.08 7.48 -12.63
CA ARG A 218 12.85 8.26 -12.50
C ARG A 218 12.46 8.44 -11.03
N ALA A 219 12.51 7.38 -10.22
CA ALA A 219 12.21 7.45 -8.79
C ALA A 219 13.19 8.39 -8.06
N LEU A 220 14.49 8.28 -8.37
CA LEU A 220 15.53 9.17 -7.83
C LEU A 220 15.20 10.63 -8.14
N LYS A 221 14.91 10.96 -9.41
CA LYS A 221 14.61 12.35 -9.77
C LYS A 221 13.35 12.88 -9.10
N LEU A 222 12.34 12.04 -8.89
CA LEU A 222 11.13 12.42 -8.17
C LEU A 222 11.43 12.70 -6.69
N PHE A 223 12.27 11.90 -6.05
CA PHE A 223 12.62 12.09 -4.64
C PHE A 223 13.51 13.32 -4.44
N ASP A 224 14.44 13.56 -5.35
CA ASP A 224 15.23 14.79 -5.42
C ASP A 224 14.33 16.05 -5.40
N VAL A 225 13.38 16.13 -6.33
CA VAL A 225 12.41 17.25 -6.38
C VAL A 225 11.55 17.34 -5.12
N ILE A 226 11.14 16.22 -4.53
CA ILE A 226 10.38 16.22 -3.28
C ILE A 226 11.21 16.81 -2.15
N LEU A 227 12.45 16.37 -1.99
CA LEU A 227 13.34 16.81 -0.92
C LEU A 227 13.71 18.30 -1.04
N GLU A 228 13.79 18.84 -2.26
CA GLU A 228 14.03 20.27 -2.50
C GLU A 228 12.78 21.16 -2.28
N GLY A 229 11.58 20.64 -2.54
CA GLY A 229 10.34 21.43 -2.57
C GLY A 229 9.74 21.77 -1.20
N ASP A 230 9.70 23.06 -0.83
CA ASP A 230 9.12 23.58 0.43
C ASP A 230 9.61 22.79 1.65
N ASP A 231 10.94 22.59 1.74
CA ASP A 231 11.56 21.79 2.81
C ASP A 231 10.89 20.40 2.94
N GLY A 232 10.70 19.74 1.79
CA GLY A 232 10.10 18.43 1.71
C GLY A 232 8.57 18.36 1.84
N LYS A 233 7.87 19.48 2.05
CA LYS A 233 6.45 19.47 2.47
C LYS A 233 5.45 19.71 1.35
N GLU A 234 5.88 20.21 0.19
CA GLU A 234 4.96 20.71 -0.84
C GLU A 234 3.98 19.62 -1.33
N ILE A 235 4.51 18.46 -1.75
CA ILE A 235 3.71 17.33 -2.26
C ILE A 235 2.72 16.84 -1.21
N PHE A 236 3.13 16.78 0.06
CA PHE A 236 2.30 16.29 1.16
C PHE A 236 1.19 17.28 1.51
N LYS A 237 1.47 18.60 1.51
CA LYS A 237 0.45 19.65 1.68
C LYS A 237 -0.57 19.63 0.53
N PHE A 238 -0.10 19.47 -0.71
CA PHE A 238 -0.97 19.36 -1.89
C PHE A 238 -1.85 18.11 -1.82
N ALA A 239 -1.25 16.95 -1.57
CA ALA A 239 -1.97 15.67 -1.53
C ALA A 239 -2.98 15.65 -0.37
N TYR A 240 -2.57 16.06 0.84
CA TYR A 240 -3.48 16.13 1.98
C TYR A 240 -4.67 17.05 1.70
N SER A 241 -4.42 18.28 1.22
CA SER A 241 -5.51 19.23 0.96
C SER A 241 -6.49 18.71 -0.09
N THR A 242 -5.97 18.08 -1.15
CA THR A 242 -6.77 17.47 -2.22
C THR A 242 -7.64 16.32 -1.69
N ILE A 243 -7.05 15.34 -1.00
CA ILE A 243 -7.81 14.17 -0.54
C ILE A 243 -8.75 14.53 0.61
N ARG A 244 -8.36 15.45 1.50
CA ARG A 244 -9.27 15.98 2.54
C ARG A 244 -10.49 16.64 1.92
N HIS A 245 -10.31 17.50 0.91
CA HIS A 245 -11.43 18.14 0.22
C HIS A 245 -12.38 17.10 -0.40
N ARG A 246 -11.82 16.10 -1.09
CA ARG A 246 -12.61 14.99 -1.67
C ARG A 246 -13.37 14.20 -0.61
N TRP A 247 -12.71 13.87 0.49
CA TRP A 247 -13.31 13.14 1.60
C TRP A 247 -14.44 13.92 2.27
N THR A 248 -14.23 15.21 2.56
CA THR A 248 -15.27 16.09 3.12
C THR A 248 -16.48 16.17 2.17
N LYS A 249 -16.25 16.42 0.88
CA LYS A 249 -17.34 16.53 -0.10
C LYS A 249 -18.14 15.23 -0.25
N LEU A 250 -17.46 14.08 -0.18
CA LEU A 250 -18.11 12.78 -0.19
C LEU A 250 -18.95 12.57 1.08
N LYS A 251 -18.39 12.84 2.27
CA LYS A 251 -19.13 12.74 3.54
C LYS A 251 -20.41 13.57 3.50
N GLU A 252 -20.33 14.83 3.05
CA GLU A 252 -21.50 15.72 2.88
C GLU A 252 -22.53 15.18 1.89
N THR A 253 -22.09 14.49 0.84
CA THR A 253 -22.99 13.91 -0.17
C THR A 253 -23.73 12.70 0.41
N ILE A 254 -22.99 11.80 1.06
CA ILE A 254 -23.56 10.58 1.67
C ILE A 254 -24.47 10.91 2.86
N SER A 255 -24.13 11.92 3.67
CA SER A 255 -24.93 12.30 4.85
C SER A 255 -26.33 12.81 4.54
N LYS A 256 -26.64 13.10 3.27
CA LYS A 256 -27.99 13.48 2.83
C LYS A 256 -28.96 12.29 2.82
N SER A 257 -28.46 11.07 2.98
CA SER A 257 -29.26 9.85 2.87
C SER A 257 -28.86 8.83 3.93
N LYS A 258 -29.83 8.02 4.38
CA LYS A 258 -29.57 6.84 5.24
C LYS A 258 -29.30 5.57 4.43
N ARG A 259 -29.40 5.62 3.09
CA ARG A 259 -29.19 4.47 2.21
C ARG A 259 -27.75 3.97 2.22
N PHE A 260 -26.79 4.86 2.47
CA PHE A 260 -25.38 4.53 2.44
C PHE A 260 -24.66 5.00 3.70
N SER A 261 -23.63 4.28 4.10
CA SER A 261 -22.67 4.72 5.11
C SER A 261 -21.23 4.62 4.62
N LEU A 262 -20.33 5.28 5.33
CA LEU A 262 -18.90 5.31 5.06
C LEU A 262 -18.13 4.78 6.28
N GLN A 263 -16.87 4.40 6.07
CA GLN A 263 -16.00 4.03 7.18
C GLN A 263 -15.88 5.15 8.23
N LYS A 264 -15.79 4.76 9.50
CA LYS A 264 -15.51 5.67 10.61
C LYS A 264 -13.99 5.78 10.78
N LEU A 265 -13.48 7.01 10.72
CA LEU A 265 -12.07 7.33 10.92
C LEU A 265 -11.99 8.45 11.96
N SER A 266 -11.25 8.20 13.04
CA SER A 266 -11.05 9.17 14.11
C SER A 266 -9.87 10.09 13.82
N SER A 267 -9.92 11.32 14.30
CA SER A 267 -8.77 12.22 14.26
C SER A 267 -7.60 11.67 15.06
N GLN A 268 -6.38 12.02 14.63
CA GLN A 268 -5.16 11.66 15.32
C GLN A 268 -4.12 12.77 15.17
N TYR A 269 -3.23 12.89 16.15
CA TYR A 269 -2.08 13.78 16.07
C TYR A 269 -1.11 13.29 14.99
N CYS A 270 -0.70 14.20 14.10
CA CYS A 270 0.25 13.94 13.04
C CYS A 270 1.57 14.64 13.36
N THR A 271 2.64 13.89 13.58
CA THR A 271 3.98 14.41 13.89
C THR A 271 4.55 15.23 12.72
N PHE A 272 4.28 14.81 11.48
CA PHE A 272 4.71 15.54 10.28
C PHE A 272 4.09 16.95 10.17
N PHE A 273 2.76 17.05 10.36
CA PHE A 273 2.05 18.34 10.29
C PHE A 273 1.97 19.08 11.63
N LYS A 274 2.43 18.47 12.73
CA LYS A 274 2.41 18.97 14.10
C LYS A 274 1.03 19.48 14.55
N ARG A 275 -0.01 18.72 14.23
CA ARG A 275 -1.40 19.02 14.62
C ARG A 275 -2.26 17.77 14.60
N GLU A 276 -3.38 17.85 15.30
CA GLU A 276 -4.48 16.90 15.12
C GLU A 276 -5.12 17.07 13.74
N ARG A 277 -5.47 15.95 13.11
CA ARG A 277 -6.18 15.95 11.83
C ARG A 277 -7.00 14.68 11.66
N GLU A 278 -8.10 14.82 10.94
CA GLU A 278 -8.80 13.67 10.38
C GLU A 278 -7.92 12.94 9.34
N LEU A 279 -8.11 11.62 9.24
CA LEU A 279 -7.57 10.82 8.16
C LEU A 279 -8.28 11.19 6.84
N SER A 280 -7.55 11.09 5.74
CA SER A 280 -8.01 11.43 4.38
C SER A 280 -7.76 10.24 3.46
N PRO A 281 -8.56 9.17 3.56
CA PRO A 281 -8.23 7.88 2.98
C PRO A 281 -8.17 7.91 1.46
N ALA A 282 -7.37 7.01 0.87
CA ALA A 282 -7.29 6.85 -0.59
C ALA A 282 -8.61 6.34 -1.22
N TYR A 283 -9.44 5.69 -0.40
CA TYR A 283 -10.68 5.03 -0.82
C TYR A 283 -11.82 5.34 0.13
N ALA A 284 -13.03 5.38 -0.41
CA ALA A 284 -14.24 5.26 0.37
C ALA A 284 -14.65 3.79 0.42
N TRP A 285 -14.93 3.30 1.61
CA TRP A 285 -15.50 1.99 1.85
C TRP A 285 -16.99 2.17 2.14
N LEU A 286 -17.74 2.26 1.05
CA LEU A 286 -19.17 2.55 1.07
C LEU A 286 -19.94 1.27 1.40
N LYS A 287 -20.91 1.37 2.31
CA LYS A 287 -21.86 0.29 2.60
C LYS A 287 -23.26 0.70 2.18
N CYS A 288 -24.00 -0.17 1.50
CA CYS A 288 -25.45 -0.05 1.34
C CYS A 288 -26.15 -0.55 2.62
N GLU A 289 -27.02 0.26 3.21
CA GLU A 289 -27.66 -0.03 4.51
C GLU A 289 -29.09 -0.58 4.38
N ARG A 290 -29.70 -0.45 3.21
CA ARG A 290 -31.04 -0.99 2.94
C ARG A 290 -30.97 -2.51 2.76
N GLU A 291 -31.90 -3.24 3.39
CA GLU A 291 -31.94 -4.72 3.30
C GLU A 291 -32.21 -5.21 1.87
N GLU A 292 -32.92 -4.41 1.06
CA GLU A 292 -33.16 -4.69 -0.35
C GLU A 292 -31.91 -4.50 -1.25
N ASP A 293 -30.93 -3.70 -0.82
CA ASP A 293 -29.68 -3.44 -1.56
C ASP A 293 -28.66 -4.58 -1.34
N ARG A 294 -29.07 -5.83 -1.58
CA ARG A 294 -28.29 -7.06 -1.28
C ARG A 294 -26.93 -7.13 -1.99
N ASN A 295 -26.81 -6.49 -3.16
CA ASN A 295 -25.56 -6.36 -3.89
C ASN A 295 -25.29 -4.88 -4.18
N CYS A 296 -24.50 -4.24 -3.32
CA CYS A 296 -24.22 -2.82 -3.42
C CYS A 296 -23.41 -2.48 -4.68
N TYR A 297 -22.61 -3.42 -5.20
CA TYR A 297 -21.88 -3.24 -6.46
C TYR A 297 -22.83 -3.06 -7.64
N GLU A 298 -23.81 -3.95 -7.79
CA GLU A 298 -24.81 -3.87 -8.85
C GLU A 298 -25.64 -2.59 -8.78
N ILE A 299 -26.02 -2.16 -7.57
CA ILE A 299 -26.75 -0.90 -7.35
C ILE A 299 -25.94 0.31 -7.84
N LEU A 300 -24.65 0.37 -7.50
CA LEU A 300 -23.78 1.46 -7.95
C LEU A 300 -23.50 1.37 -9.45
N GLU A 301 -23.29 0.18 -9.98
CA GLU A 301 -23.04 -0.07 -11.41
C GLU A 301 -24.24 0.35 -12.27
N ALA A 302 -25.47 0.04 -11.85
CA ALA A 302 -26.70 0.48 -12.50
C ALA A 302 -26.86 2.02 -12.51
N ALA A 303 -26.25 2.72 -11.55
CA ALA A 303 -26.14 4.17 -11.54
C ALA A 303 -24.93 4.71 -12.32
N GLY A 304 -24.17 3.83 -12.97
CA GLY A 304 -22.95 4.13 -13.71
C GLY A 304 -21.75 4.48 -12.82
N ILE A 305 -21.74 4.06 -11.56
CA ILE A 305 -20.62 4.24 -10.64
C ILE A 305 -19.82 2.94 -10.57
N SER A 306 -18.62 2.95 -11.15
CA SER A 306 -17.72 1.80 -11.07
C SER A 306 -16.88 1.81 -9.79
N GLY A 307 -16.91 0.69 -9.06
CA GLY A 307 -16.12 0.47 -7.85
C GLY A 307 -15.41 -0.87 -7.87
N ARG A 308 -15.01 -1.35 -6.68
CA ARG A 308 -14.62 -2.75 -6.47
C ARG A 308 -15.56 -3.36 -5.44
N GLU A 309 -16.25 -4.43 -5.80
CA GLU A 309 -17.15 -5.16 -4.92
C GLU A 309 -16.46 -5.61 -3.62
N GLY A 310 -17.23 -5.71 -2.54
CA GLY A 310 -16.70 -6.01 -1.21
C GLY A 310 -16.24 -7.44 -1.02
N SER A 311 -16.88 -8.39 -1.72
CA SER A 311 -16.55 -9.81 -1.76
C SER A 311 -15.09 -10.08 -2.12
N LEU A 312 -14.51 -9.27 -3.02
CA LEU A 312 -13.09 -9.37 -3.38
C LEU A 312 -12.17 -9.18 -2.17
N TYR A 313 -12.57 -8.35 -1.20
CA TYR A 313 -11.80 -8.00 0.00
C TYR A 313 -12.13 -8.92 1.19
N SER A 314 -12.85 -10.02 0.96
CA SER A 314 -13.41 -10.87 2.02
C SER A 314 -14.36 -10.11 2.96
N ALA A 315 -15.10 -9.15 2.42
CA ALA A 315 -16.24 -8.52 3.08
C ALA A 315 -17.57 -8.99 2.46
N ASP A 316 -18.68 -8.61 3.07
CA ASP A 316 -20.01 -8.89 2.51
C ASP A 316 -20.34 -8.02 1.28
N ASN A 317 -21.38 -8.42 0.54
CA ASN A 317 -21.80 -7.79 -0.72
C ASN A 317 -22.46 -6.42 -0.56
N HIS A 318 -22.67 -5.94 0.67
CA HIS A 318 -23.15 -4.58 0.91
C HIS A 318 -22.03 -3.55 0.77
N TYR A 319 -20.77 -3.96 0.65
CA TYR A 319 -19.64 -3.05 0.55
C TYR A 319 -19.14 -2.85 -0.88
N VAL A 320 -18.71 -1.62 -1.18
CA VAL A 320 -17.98 -1.26 -2.40
C VAL A 320 -16.84 -0.30 -2.07
N ARG A 321 -15.65 -0.58 -2.60
CA ARG A 321 -14.51 0.35 -2.55
C ARG A 321 -14.55 1.33 -3.73
N LEU A 322 -14.67 2.62 -3.42
CA LEU A 322 -14.62 3.72 -4.40
C LEU A 322 -13.29 4.47 -4.30
N SER A 323 -12.69 4.79 -5.45
CA SER A 323 -11.38 5.45 -5.50
C SER A 323 -11.49 6.96 -5.40
N LEU A 324 -10.80 7.56 -4.42
CA LEU A 324 -10.74 9.00 -4.22
C LEU A 324 -9.45 9.62 -4.76
N ILE A 325 -8.60 8.83 -5.41
CA ILE A 325 -7.26 9.22 -5.88
C ILE A 325 -7.15 9.26 -7.41
N ARG A 326 -8.29 9.32 -8.11
CA ARG A 326 -8.36 9.49 -9.57
C ARG A 326 -8.29 10.97 -9.99
N SER A 327 -8.57 11.27 -11.26
CA SER A 327 -8.61 12.66 -11.76
C SER A 327 -9.69 13.48 -11.03
N LYS A 328 -9.67 14.81 -11.22
CA LYS A 328 -10.75 15.67 -10.71
C LYS A 328 -12.08 15.31 -11.39
N ASP A 329 -12.08 15.12 -12.71
CA ASP A 329 -13.28 14.79 -13.48
C ASP A 329 -13.91 13.47 -13.01
N ASP A 330 -13.09 12.44 -12.75
CA ASP A 330 -13.56 11.17 -12.20
C ASP A 330 -14.25 11.37 -10.84
N PHE A 331 -13.71 12.25 -10.00
CA PHE A 331 -14.30 12.57 -8.69
C PHE A 331 -15.58 13.39 -8.81
N ASP A 332 -15.61 14.40 -9.68
CA ASP A 332 -16.78 15.26 -9.89
C ASP A 332 -17.95 14.44 -10.47
N ILE A 333 -17.68 13.52 -11.42
CA ILE A 333 -18.65 12.56 -11.94
C ILE A 333 -19.18 11.65 -10.83
N LEU A 334 -18.30 11.11 -9.99
CA LEU A 334 -18.69 10.28 -8.85
C LEU A 334 -19.66 11.02 -7.92
N ILE A 335 -19.32 12.26 -7.52
CA ILE A 335 -20.15 13.07 -6.64
C ILE A 335 -21.49 13.41 -7.30
N ASN A 336 -21.52 13.73 -8.58
CA ASN A 336 -22.77 14.01 -9.29
C ASN A 336 -23.70 12.79 -9.30
N LYS A 337 -23.18 11.61 -9.64
CA LYS A 337 -23.96 10.36 -9.67
C LYS A 337 -24.45 9.96 -8.27
N LEU A 338 -23.61 10.13 -7.24
CA LEU A 338 -24.01 9.90 -5.86
C LEU A 338 -25.11 10.88 -5.41
N ASN A 339 -25.04 12.17 -5.77
CA ASN A 339 -26.10 13.13 -5.46
C ASN A 339 -27.46 12.69 -6.07
N THR A 340 -27.45 12.19 -7.31
CA THR A 340 -28.67 11.63 -7.92
C THR A 340 -29.17 10.39 -7.18
N LEU A 341 -28.29 9.49 -6.76
CA LEU A 341 -28.68 8.29 -6.01
C LEU A 341 -29.24 8.59 -4.62
N VAL A 342 -28.65 9.54 -3.89
CA VAL A 342 -29.12 9.92 -2.55
C VAL A 342 -30.41 10.73 -2.58
N ALA A 343 -30.74 11.38 -3.71
CA ALA A 343 -31.99 12.13 -3.88
C ALA A 343 -33.20 11.26 -4.25
N LYS A 344 -32.99 10.09 -4.88
CA LYS A 344 -34.05 9.14 -5.29
C LYS A 344 -34.55 8.28 -4.11
N GLN A 345 -34.67 8.86 -2.92
CA GLN A 345 -35.01 8.10 -1.72
C GLN A 345 -36.42 7.54 -1.71
#